data_AF-A0A919XM44-F1
#
_entry.id   AF-A0A919XM44-F1
#
_cell.length_a   1.000
_cell.length_b   1.000
_cell.length_c   1.000
_cell.angle_alpha   90.00
_cell.angle_beta   90.00
_cell.angle_gamma   90.00
#
_symmetry.space_group_name_H-M   'P 1'
#
loop_
_entity.id
_entity.type
_entity.pdbx_description
1 polymer ?
#
loop_
_entity_poly.entity_id
_entity_poly.type
_entity_poly.pdbx_seq_one_letter_code
_entity_poly.pdbx_strand_id
1 'polypeptide(L)'
;MFFSKWHWITLALIVIAWVALIAGGYERRVVLRSGFGAVVLLYIVTTIPIATITYNEKSMEMKMRGEVARHYQYKMEQLGGSVRDIDRLALAAGSFQNDDSFKIKFYAGNYNDSYRFTGTLIVTTYDEQDKELDRKTYEKLTIEPGEVKEIDTYYSSSSFEKYRYEFIPQNQ
;
A
#
# COMPACT_ATOMS: atom_id res chain seq x y z
N MET A 1 -3.49 1.78 -14.53
CA MET A 1 -4.88 1.96 -14.05
C MET A 1 -5.91 1.07 -14.77
N PHE A 2 -5.60 0.37 -15.87
CA PHE A 2 -6.61 -0.34 -16.69
C PHE A 2 -6.61 -1.88 -16.66
N PHE A 3 -5.71 -2.54 -15.91
CA PHE A 3 -5.66 -4.01 -15.84
C PHE A 3 -5.45 -4.50 -14.41
N SER A 4 -6.43 -4.26 -13.54
CA SER A 4 -6.48 -4.94 -12.23
C SER A 4 -6.83 -6.42 -12.45
N LYS A 5 -6.30 -7.34 -11.62
CA LYS A 5 -6.58 -8.80 -11.69
C LYS A 5 -8.09 -9.10 -11.74
N TRP A 6 -8.91 -8.24 -11.14
CA TRP A 6 -10.37 -8.36 -11.15
C TRP A 6 -10.99 -8.23 -12.53
N HIS A 7 -10.42 -7.41 -13.43
CA HIS A 7 -10.95 -7.23 -14.78
C HIS A 7 -10.83 -8.50 -15.63
N TRP A 8 -9.80 -9.32 -15.39
CA TRP A 8 -9.61 -10.59 -16.08
C TRP A 8 -10.70 -11.61 -15.72
N ILE A 9 -11.11 -11.65 -14.44
CA ILE A 9 -12.19 -12.52 -13.98
C ILE A 9 -13.51 -12.11 -14.64
N THR A 10 -13.81 -10.81 -14.67
CA THR A 10 -15.03 -10.29 -15.32
C THR A 10 -15.06 -10.62 -16.81
N LEU A 11 -13.92 -10.47 -17.50
CA LEU A 11 -13.80 -10.77 -18.93
C LEU A 11 -14.00 -12.27 -19.22
N ALA A 12 -13.45 -13.15 -18.37
CA ALA A 12 -13.67 -14.59 -18.49
C ALA A 12 -15.17 -14.97 -18.32
N LEU A 13 -15.86 -14.39 -17.33
CA LEU A 13 -17.30 -14.61 -17.13
C LEU A 13 -18.14 -14.12 -18.31
N ILE A 14 -17.78 -12.98 -18.90
CA ILE A 14 -18.45 -12.44 -20.09
C ILE A 14 -18.33 -13.40 -21.27
N VAL A 15 -17.13 -13.96 -21.50
CA VAL A 15 -16.90 -14.93 -22.58
C VAL A 15 -17.72 -16.20 -22.34
N ILE A 16 -17.76 -16.73 -21.12
CA ILE A 16 -18.57 -17.91 -20.77
C ILE A 16 -20.06 -17.64 -21.02
N ALA A 17 -20.56 -16.47 -20.61
CA ALA A 17 -21.95 -16.09 -20.84
C ALA A 17 -22.31 -15.99 -22.33
N TRP A 18 -21.40 -15.45 -23.15
CA TRP A 18 -21.60 -15.38 -24.61
C TRP A 18 -21.62 -16.76 -25.26
N VAL A 19 -20.71 -17.66 -24.85
CA VAL A 19 -20.69 -19.05 -25.34
C VAL A 19 -21.98 -19.78 -24.95
N ALA A 20 -22.46 -19.61 -23.72
CA ALA A 20 -23.71 -20.21 -23.26
C ALA A 20 -24.94 -19.72 -24.04
N LEU A 21 -25.02 -18.41 -24.34
CA LEU A 21 -26.11 -17.85 -25.14
C LEU A 21 -26.10 -18.33 -26.59
N ILE A 22 -24.91 -18.47 -27.18
CA ILE A 22 -24.75 -19.01 -28.54
C ILE A 22 -25.14 -20.50 -28.57
N ALA A 23 -24.69 -21.28 -27.59
CA ALA A 23 -25.04 -22.70 -27.47
C ALA A 23 -26.53 -22.91 -27.19
N GLY A 24 -27.18 -21.98 -26.49
CA GLY A 24 -28.63 -21.98 -26.22
C GLY A 24 -29.50 -21.59 -27.41
N GLY A 25 -28.93 -21.32 -28.59
CA GLY A 25 -29.70 -21.06 -29.82
C GLY A 25 -30.23 -19.63 -29.94
N TYR A 26 -29.74 -18.67 -29.14
CA TYR A 26 -30.14 -17.27 -29.27
C TYR A 26 -29.57 -16.63 -30.55
N GLU A 27 -30.36 -15.74 -31.16
CA GLU A 27 -29.97 -15.07 -32.39
C GLU A 27 -28.72 -14.18 -32.18
N ARG A 28 -27.70 -14.36 -33.01
CA ARG A 28 -26.37 -13.73 -32.84
C ARG A 28 -26.44 -12.20 -32.73
N ARG A 29 -27.36 -11.54 -33.45
CA ARG A 29 -27.56 -10.08 -33.33
C ARG A 29 -28.10 -9.65 -31.98
N VAL A 30 -29.00 -10.45 -31.41
CA VAL A 30 -29.56 -10.20 -30.09
C VAL A 30 -28.46 -10.39 -29.04
N VAL A 31 -27.71 -11.49 -29.10
CA VAL A 31 -26.57 -11.76 -28.19
C VAL A 31 -25.51 -10.66 -28.25
N LEU A 32 -25.15 -10.17 -29.44
CA LEU A 32 -24.17 -9.09 -29.58
C LEU A 32 -24.70 -7.75 -29.06
N ARG A 33 -25.95 -7.38 -29.37
CA ARG A 33 -26.53 -6.09 -28.98
C ARG A 33 -26.86 -6.03 -27.48
N SER A 34 -27.45 -7.09 -26.94
CA SER A 34 -27.77 -7.16 -25.51
C SER A 34 -26.53 -7.47 -24.68
N GLY A 35 -25.64 -8.33 -25.17
CA GLY A 35 -24.38 -8.68 -24.52
C GLY A 35 -23.45 -7.49 -24.42
N PHE A 36 -23.30 -6.68 -25.46
CA PHE A 36 -22.50 -5.45 -25.38
C PHE A 36 -23.07 -4.46 -24.35
N GLY A 37 -24.39 -4.26 -24.33
CA GLY A 37 -25.06 -3.43 -23.32
C GLY A 37 -24.83 -3.93 -21.89
N ALA A 38 -24.93 -5.25 -21.69
CA ALA A 38 -24.66 -5.88 -20.39
C ALA A 38 -23.20 -5.74 -19.95
N VAL A 39 -22.24 -5.88 -20.89
CA VAL A 39 -20.81 -5.70 -20.60
C VAL A 39 -20.50 -4.27 -20.19
N VAL A 40 -21.02 -3.28 -20.92
CA VAL A 40 -20.82 -1.86 -20.58
C VAL A 40 -21.44 -1.54 -19.21
N LEU A 41 -22.65 -2.04 -18.94
CA LEU A 41 -23.33 -1.83 -17.67
C LEU A 41 -22.59 -2.50 -16.50
N LEU A 42 -22.16 -3.75 -16.66
CA LEU A 42 -21.35 -4.47 -15.67
C LEU A 42 -20.00 -3.77 -15.45
N TYR A 43 -19.36 -3.27 -16.50
CA TYR A 43 -18.10 -2.54 -16.40
C TYR A 43 -18.27 -1.26 -15.57
N ILE A 44 -19.32 -0.48 -15.79
CA ILE A 44 -19.59 0.73 -15.01
C ILE A 44 -19.87 0.36 -13.55
N VAL A 45 -20.74 -0.63 -13.30
CA VAL A 45 -21.14 -1.05 -11.95
C VAL A 45 -19.96 -1.63 -11.16
N THR A 46 -19.03 -2.32 -11.82
CA THR A 46 -17.83 -2.87 -11.16
C THR A 46 -16.72 -1.84 -11.01
N THR A 47 -16.55 -0.94 -11.98
CA THR A 47 -15.49 0.07 -11.97
C THR A 47 -15.69 1.08 -10.86
N ILE A 48 -16.92 1.53 -10.59
CA ILE A 48 -17.18 2.56 -9.58
C ILE A 48 -16.72 2.11 -8.17
N PRO A 49 -17.15 0.96 -7.62
CA PRO A 49 -16.65 0.48 -6.33
C PRO A 49 -15.14 0.23 -6.32
N ILE A 50 -14.59 -0.37 -7.38
CA ILE A 50 -13.15 -0.65 -7.49
C ILE A 50 -12.36 0.67 -7.48
N ALA A 51 -12.82 1.68 -8.22
CA ALA A 51 -12.18 2.98 -8.30
C ALA A 51 -12.18 3.66 -6.92
N THR A 52 -13.31 3.63 -6.20
CA THR A 52 -13.40 4.20 -4.85
C THR A 52 -12.43 3.53 -3.88
N ILE A 53 -12.39 2.19 -3.85
CA ILE A 53 -11.48 1.44 -2.96
C ILE A 53 -10.01 1.71 -3.33
N THR A 54 -9.68 1.65 -4.62
CA THR A 54 -8.31 1.84 -5.12
C THR A 54 -7.83 3.28 -4.88
N TYR A 55 -8.72 4.27 -4.99
CA TYR A 55 -8.38 5.66 -4.74
C TYR A 55 -7.96 5.91 -3.29
N ASN A 56 -8.70 5.32 -2.32
CA ASN A 56 -8.36 5.43 -0.91
C ASN A 56 -6.99 4.81 -0.61
N GLU A 57 -6.72 3.59 -1.09
CA GLU A 57 -5.40 2.95 -0.91
C GLU A 57 -4.27 3.77 -1.53
N LYS A 58 -4.47 4.29 -2.75
CA LYS A 58 -3.46 5.11 -3.43
C LYS A 58 -3.22 6.44 -2.72
N SER A 59 -4.28 7.04 -2.18
CA SER A 59 -4.18 8.27 -1.37
C SER A 59 -3.37 8.03 -0.10
N MET A 60 -3.63 6.93 0.62
CA MET A 60 -2.84 6.52 1.79
C MET A 60 -1.38 6.27 1.42
N GLU A 61 -1.11 5.55 0.32
CA GLU A 61 0.25 5.31 -0.18
C GLU A 61 0.99 6.62 -0.46
N MET A 62 0.37 7.56 -1.19
CA MET A 62 0.99 8.86 -1.50
C MET A 62 1.28 9.68 -0.24
N LYS A 63 0.36 9.69 0.74
CA LYS A 63 0.58 10.32 2.04
C LYS A 63 1.76 9.70 2.78
N MET A 64 1.80 8.37 2.87
CA MET A 64 2.88 7.65 3.56
C MET A 64 4.23 7.90 2.93
N ARG A 65 4.35 7.80 1.60
CA ARG A 65 5.59 8.11 0.87
C ARG A 65 6.04 9.56 1.11
N GLY A 66 5.10 10.51 1.11
CA GLY A 66 5.37 11.91 1.43
C GLY A 66 5.86 12.09 2.87
N GLU A 67 5.28 11.37 3.82
CA GLU A 67 5.69 11.42 5.24
C GLU A 67 7.09 10.84 5.44
N VAL A 68 7.43 9.75 4.76
CA VAL A 68 8.81 9.20 4.76
C VAL A 68 9.80 10.25 4.26
N ALA A 69 9.46 10.95 3.18
CA ALA A 69 10.31 12.01 2.62
C ALA A 69 10.46 13.20 3.58
N ARG A 70 9.36 13.63 4.22
CA ARG A 70 9.39 14.70 5.23
C ARG A 70 10.24 14.32 6.43
N HIS A 71 10.09 13.09 6.93
CA HIS A 71 10.87 12.54 8.04
C HIS A 71 12.36 12.49 7.71
N TYR A 72 12.72 12.10 6.49
CA TYR A 72 14.09 12.17 6.01
C TYR A 72 14.62 13.61 5.98
N GLN A 73 13.89 14.53 5.35
CA GLN A 73 14.30 15.94 5.24
C GLN A 73 14.51 16.59 6.61
N TYR A 74 13.55 16.44 7.52
CA TYR A 74 13.65 16.96 8.88
C TYR A 74 14.88 16.41 9.60
N LYS A 75 15.13 15.10 9.48
CA LYS A 75 16.31 14.47 10.10
C LYS A 75 17.62 14.98 9.49
N MET A 76 17.68 15.23 8.18
CA MET A 76 18.86 15.79 7.52
C MET A 76 19.14 17.23 7.94
N GLU A 77 18.10 18.04 8.09
CA GLU A 77 18.21 19.42 8.59
C GLU A 77 18.79 19.46 10.01
N GLN A 78 18.40 18.52 10.87
CA GLN A 78 18.91 18.44 12.24
C GLN A 78 20.37 17.97 12.35
N LEU A 79 20.85 17.14 11.41
CA LEU A 79 22.19 16.54 11.48
C LEU A 79 23.31 17.42 10.90
N GLY A 80 22.98 18.49 10.17
CA GLY A 80 23.87 19.63 9.89
C GLY A 80 25.15 19.39 9.07
N GLY A 81 25.57 18.15 8.77
CA GLY A 81 26.66 17.90 7.80
C GLY A 81 27.34 16.54 7.81
N SER A 82 27.41 15.82 8.94
CA SER A 82 28.02 14.48 8.99
C SER A 82 26.93 13.41 9.05
N VAL A 83 26.41 13.05 7.89
CA VAL A 83 25.32 12.08 7.74
C VAL A 83 25.91 10.71 7.38
N ARG A 84 25.75 9.70 8.24
CA ARG A 84 26.11 8.32 7.91
C ARG A 84 25.04 7.71 6.99
N ASP A 85 25.38 6.63 6.30
CA ASP A 85 24.42 5.96 5.40
C ASP A 85 23.13 5.52 6.11
N ILE A 86 23.24 5.06 7.36
CA ILE A 86 22.09 4.71 8.19
C ILE A 86 21.20 5.91 8.51
N ASP A 87 21.79 7.11 8.61
CA ASP A 87 21.06 8.34 8.86
C ASP A 87 20.24 8.74 7.61
N ARG A 88 20.48 8.16 6.43
CA ARG A 88 19.66 8.39 5.22
C ARG A 88 18.48 7.41 5.06
N LEU A 89 18.25 6.54 6.04
CA LEU A 89 17.05 5.71 6.14
C LEU A 89 15.93 6.46 6.87
N ALA A 90 14.69 6.36 6.43
CA ALA A 90 13.56 6.96 7.16
C ALA A 90 12.39 5.98 7.25
N LEU A 91 11.63 6.08 8.34
CA LEU A 91 10.37 5.38 8.52
C LEU A 91 9.24 6.41 8.66
N ALA A 92 8.11 6.11 8.04
CA ALA A 92 6.82 6.69 8.38
C ALA A 92 5.87 5.61 8.88
N ALA A 93 5.17 5.89 9.98
CA ALA A 93 4.02 5.14 10.42
C ALA A 93 2.77 6.02 10.32
N GLY A 94 1.67 5.45 9.84
CA GLY A 94 0.38 6.14 9.73
C GLY A 94 -0.75 5.27 10.25
N SER A 95 -1.70 5.90 10.95
CA SER A 95 -2.95 5.30 11.40
C SER A 95 -4.10 5.92 10.61
N PHE A 96 -4.85 5.09 9.88
CA PHE A 96 -5.96 5.53 9.03
C PHE A 96 -7.25 4.89 9.50
N GLN A 97 -8.25 5.69 9.87
CA GLN A 97 -9.56 5.17 10.24
C GLN A 97 -10.19 4.37 9.09
N ASN A 98 -10.68 3.17 9.40
CA ASN A 98 -11.31 2.23 8.47
C ASN A 98 -12.48 1.55 9.20
N ASP A 99 -13.69 2.04 8.94
CA ASP A 99 -14.93 1.66 9.61
C ASP A 99 -14.78 1.74 11.15
N ASP A 100 -14.92 0.61 11.85
CA ASP A 100 -14.82 0.49 13.30
C ASP A 100 -13.38 0.18 13.79
N SER A 101 -12.38 0.32 12.90
CA SER A 101 -10.99 -0.02 13.17
C SER A 101 -10.02 1.02 12.60
N PHE A 102 -8.74 0.86 12.89
CA PHE A 102 -7.66 1.65 12.34
C PHE A 102 -6.74 0.75 11.50
N LYS A 103 -6.54 1.14 10.25
CA LYS A 103 -5.55 0.55 9.36
C LYS A 103 -4.20 1.22 9.61
N ILE A 104 -3.28 0.48 10.22
CA ILE A 104 -1.92 0.93 10.50
C ILE A 104 -1.02 0.52 9.34
N LYS A 105 -0.24 1.47 8.80
CA LYS A 105 0.72 1.24 7.72
C LYS A 105 2.10 1.73 8.12
N PHE A 106 3.12 0.93 7.82
CA PHE A 106 4.53 1.31 7.97
C PHE A 106 5.22 1.35 6.63
N TYR A 107 5.90 2.45 6.34
CA TYR A 107 6.70 2.64 5.13
C TYR A 107 8.13 2.98 5.53
N ALA A 108 9.10 2.36 4.87
CA ALA A 108 10.49 2.73 5.02
C ALA A 108 11.07 3.16 3.67
N GLY A 109 11.97 4.15 3.73
CA GLY A 109 12.68 4.68 2.59
C GLY A 109 14.18 4.67 2.83
N ASN A 110 14.92 4.39 1.77
CA ASN A 110 16.37 4.48 1.73
C ASN A 110 16.80 5.57 0.74
N TYR A 111 17.24 6.71 1.27
CA TYR A 111 17.68 7.88 0.49
C TYR A 111 19.20 7.91 0.27
N ASN A 112 19.86 6.74 0.35
CA ASN A 112 21.23 6.59 -0.11
C ASN A 112 21.27 6.40 -1.63
N ASP A 113 22.37 6.85 -2.24
CA ASP A 113 22.61 6.68 -3.69
C ASP A 113 23.09 5.27 -4.03
N SER A 114 23.87 4.64 -3.16
CA SER A 114 24.51 3.34 -3.41
C SER A 114 24.44 2.33 -2.25
N TYR A 115 24.18 2.79 -1.03
CA TYR A 115 24.11 1.91 0.15
C TYR A 115 22.78 1.15 0.19
N ARG A 116 22.85 -0.18 0.09
CA ARG A 116 21.72 -1.09 0.31
C ARG A 116 21.61 -1.40 1.79
N PHE A 117 20.46 -1.14 2.40
CA PHE A 117 20.23 -1.55 3.78
C PHE A 117 19.80 -3.01 3.82
N THR A 118 20.47 -3.81 4.65
CA THR A 118 20.00 -5.14 5.06
C THR A 118 20.20 -5.25 6.57
N GLY A 119 19.12 -5.50 7.31
CA GLY A 119 19.17 -5.49 8.76
C GLY A 119 17.82 -5.71 9.41
N THR A 120 17.71 -5.24 10.65
CA THR A 120 16.49 -5.31 11.44
C THR A 120 15.89 -3.92 11.57
N LEU A 121 14.58 -3.81 11.40
CA LEU A 121 13.81 -2.62 11.75
C LEU A 121 12.92 -2.94 12.94
N ILE A 122 13.03 -2.14 14.01
CA ILE A 122 12.14 -2.21 15.17
C ILE A 122 11.24 -0.98 15.13
N VAL A 123 9.93 -1.17 15.29
CA VAL A 123 8.94 -0.10 15.35
C VAL A 123 8.09 -0.29 16.59
N THR A 124 8.00 0.73 17.44
CA THR A 124 7.13 0.75 18.62
C THR A 124 6.14 1.89 18.50
N THR A 125 4.85 1.61 18.64
CA THR A 125 3.77 2.60 18.62
C THR A 125 3.23 2.85 20.02
N TYR A 126 2.85 4.10 20.32
CA TYR A 126 2.42 4.56 21.63
C TYR A 126 1.06 5.29 21.54
N ASP A 127 0.27 5.19 22.60
CA ASP A 127 -0.96 5.98 22.78
C ASP A 127 -0.67 7.42 23.26
N GLU A 128 -1.74 8.18 23.51
CA GLU A 128 -1.68 9.55 24.03
C GLU A 128 -0.97 9.65 25.39
N GLN A 129 -1.00 8.58 26.19
CA GLN A 129 -0.40 8.52 27.53
C GLN A 129 1.04 7.96 27.51
N ASP A 130 1.66 7.89 26.32
CA ASP A 130 3.00 7.31 26.09
C ASP A 130 3.11 5.83 26.52
N LYS A 131 1.98 5.11 26.59
CA LYS A 131 1.96 3.66 26.82
C LYS A 131 2.15 2.94 25.50
N GLU A 132 3.00 1.91 25.52
CA GLU A 132 3.24 1.04 24.38
C GLU A 132 1.96 0.29 23.97
N LEU A 133 1.56 0.46 22.71
CA LEU A 133 0.43 -0.23 22.09
C LEU A 133 0.86 -1.50 21.37
N ASP A 134 1.95 -1.41 20.59
CA ASP A 134 2.49 -2.52 19.81
C ASP A 134 3.98 -2.31 19.55
N ARG A 135 4.70 -3.41 19.37
CA ARG A 135 6.12 -3.43 19.00
C ARG A 135 6.35 -4.52 17.96
N LYS A 136 6.77 -4.10 16.77
CA LYS A 136 7.07 -4.99 15.64
C LYS A 136 8.56 -4.99 15.31
N THR A 137 9.07 -6.18 15.02
CA THR A 137 10.47 -6.40 14.63
C THR A 137 10.48 -7.08 13.27
N TYR A 138 11.12 -6.43 12.29
CA TYR A 138 11.29 -6.93 10.93
C TYR A 138 12.74 -7.34 10.72
N GLU A 139 13.02 -8.62 10.90
CA GLU A 139 14.35 -9.18 10.66
C GLU A 139 14.64 -9.34 9.17
N LYS A 140 15.92 -9.20 8.79
CA LYS A 140 16.40 -9.36 7.41
C LYS A 140 15.67 -8.44 6.41
N LEU A 141 15.16 -7.31 6.89
CA LEU A 141 14.57 -6.29 6.04
C LEU A 141 15.65 -5.74 5.11
N THR A 142 15.36 -5.75 3.82
CA THR A 142 16.24 -5.18 2.80
C THR A 142 15.55 -4.00 2.13
N ILE A 143 16.23 -2.86 1.98
CA ILE A 143 15.73 -1.68 1.28
C ILE A 143 16.79 -1.21 0.29
N GLU A 144 16.47 -1.24 -1.00
CA GLU A 144 17.39 -0.84 -2.07
C GLU A 144 17.68 0.67 -2.04
N PRO A 145 18.83 1.13 -2.58
CA PRO A 145 19.09 2.56 -2.75
C PRO A 145 17.97 3.25 -3.54
N GLY A 146 17.47 4.38 -3.03
CA GLY A 146 16.36 5.13 -3.61
C GLY A 146 14.96 4.49 -3.45
N GLU A 147 14.85 3.33 -2.82
CA GLU A 147 13.57 2.65 -2.64
C GLU A 147 12.78 3.25 -1.48
N VAL A 148 11.47 3.45 -1.70
CA VAL A 148 10.49 3.66 -0.64
C VAL A 148 9.41 2.60 -0.80
N LYS A 149 9.17 1.79 0.24
CA LYS A 149 8.19 0.69 0.19
C LYS A 149 7.38 0.54 1.46
N GLU A 150 6.21 -0.07 1.31
CA GLU A 150 5.41 -0.58 2.42
C GLU A 150 6.15 -1.75 3.07
N ILE A 151 6.28 -1.71 4.40
CA ILE A 151 6.93 -2.73 5.21
C ILE A 151 5.88 -3.67 5.79
N ASP A 152 4.81 -3.09 6.33
CA ASP A 152 3.71 -3.84 6.91
C ASP A 152 2.42 -3.02 6.91
N THR A 153 1.30 -3.73 6.93
CA THR A 153 -0.04 -3.20 7.10
C THR A 153 -0.84 -4.14 7.99
N TYR A 154 -1.42 -3.61 9.06
CA TYR A 154 -2.30 -4.37 9.96
C TYR A 154 -3.47 -3.52 10.45
N TYR A 155 -4.45 -4.18 11.08
CA TYR A 155 -5.62 -3.52 11.65
C TYR A 155 -5.55 -3.54 13.17
N SER A 156 -5.97 -2.44 13.80
CA SER A 156 -6.03 -2.26 15.24
C SER A 156 -7.38 -1.67 15.64
N SER A 157 -7.86 -1.95 16.85
CA SER A 157 -9.04 -1.29 17.41
C SER A 157 -8.75 0.15 17.87
N SER A 158 -7.48 0.50 18.05
CA SER A 158 -7.03 1.83 18.48
C SER A 158 -6.02 2.43 17.50
N SER A 159 -6.06 3.77 17.38
CA SER A 159 -5.00 4.56 16.74
C SER A 159 -3.77 4.65 17.66
N PHE A 160 -2.63 5.05 17.10
CA PHE A 160 -1.46 5.50 17.86
C PHE A 160 -1.26 7.00 17.62
N GLU A 161 -0.62 7.67 18.59
CA GLU A 161 -0.26 9.10 18.48
C GLU A 161 1.21 9.27 18.10
N LYS A 162 2.06 8.43 18.66
CA LYS A 162 3.51 8.50 18.48
C LYS A 162 4.06 7.15 18.13
N TYR A 163 5.23 7.16 17.50
CA TYR A 163 6.00 5.94 17.28
C TYR A 163 7.49 6.25 17.40
N ARG A 164 8.25 5.21 17.68
CA ARG A 164 9.70 5.21 17.64
C ARG A 164 10.15 4.08 16.74
N TYR A 165 11.29 4.29 16.11
CA TYR A 165 11.88 3.28 15.25
C TYR A 165 13.39 3.25 15.37
N GLU A 166 13.95 2.08 15.08
CA GLU A 166 15.38 1.86 15.05
C GLU A 166 15.73 0.94 13.89
N PHE A 167 16.69 1.37 13.07
CA PHE A 167 17.32 0.53 12.06
C PHE A 167 18.61 -0.03 12.67
N ILE A 168 18.77 -1.35 12.63
CA ILE A 168 19.95 -2.06 13.12
C ILE A 168 20.54 -2.77 11.90
N PRO A 169 21.69 -2.31 11.35
CA PRO A 169 22.34 -3.00 10.25
C PRO A 169 22.71 -4.43 10.66
N GLN A 170 22.57 -5.39 9.75
CA GLN A 170 23.15 -6.69 9.98
C GLN A 170 24.68 -6.52 9.92
N ASN A 171 25.38 -6.80 11.03
CA ASN A 171 26.84 -6.85 11.01
C ASN A 171 27.26 -7.89 9.94
N GLN A 172 28.03 -7.44 8.95
CA GLN A 172 28.71 -8.33 8.01
C GLN A 172 29.86 -9.06 8.70
#